data_AF-A0A7C3IYA6-F1
#
_entry.id   AF-A0A7C3IYA6-F1
#
_cell.length_a   1.000
_cell.length_b   1.000
_cell.length_c   1.000
_cell.angle_alpha   90.00
_cell.angle_beta   90.00
_cell.angle_gamma   90.00
#
_symmetry.space_group_name_H-M   'P 1'
#
loop_
_entity.id
_entity.type
_entity.pdbx_description
1 polymer ?
#
loop_
_entity_poly.entity_id
_entity_poly.type
_entity_poly.pdbx_seq_one_letter_code
_entity_poly.pdbx_strand_id
1 'polypeptide(L)' 'MKILNLYSCFTGPASLFDITGRKVIDLRPGANDVRQLTPGVYFVRQGSDANRVAKIMITR' A
#
# COMPACT_ATOMS: atom_id res chain seq x y z
N MET A 1 -2.76 -2.06 16.67
CA MET A 1 -3.47 -2.39 15.41
C MET A 1 -3.19 -1.24 14.44
N LYS A 2 -2.19 -1.39 13.56
CA LYS A 2 -1.76 -0.31 12.65
C LYS A 2 -2.51 -0.48 11.34
N ILE A 3 -3.47 0.41 11.10
CA ILE A 3 -4.30 0.41 9.90
C ILE A 3 -3.66 1.42 8.95
N LEU A 4 -3.29 1.00 7.74
CA LEU A 4 -3.07 1.95 6.65
C LEU A 4 -4.44 2.48 6.29
N ASN A 5 -4.67 3.74 6.62
CA ASN A 5 -5.95 4.33 6.37
C ASN A 5 -5.84 5.38 5.27
N LEU A 6 -6.36 4.97 4.11
CA LEU A 6 -6.19 5.60 2.81
C LEU A 6 -7.37 6.55 2.53
N TYR A 7 -7.79 7.34 3.52
CA TYR A 7 -9.11 7.99 3.53
C TYR A 7 -9.43 8.99 2.41
N SER A 8 -8.53 9.33 1.48
CA SER A 8 -8.85 10.44 0.56
C SER A 8 -8.24 10.46 -0.85
N CYS A 9 -7.67 9.37 -1.40
CA CYS A 9 -7.16 9.46 -2.78
C CYS A 9 -7.20 8.18 -3.62
N PHE A 10 -7.41 7.02 -3.01
CA PHE A 10 -7.40 5.72 -3.70
C PHE A 10 -8.84 5.26 -3.91
N THR A 11 -9.48 5.76 -4.97
CA THR A 11 -10.86 5.37 -5.35
C THR A 11 -10.92 4.10 -6.21
N GLY A 12 -9.76 3.61 -6.67
CA GLY A 12 -9.64 2.43 -7.54
C GLY A 12 -8.79 1.31 -6.94
N PRO A 13 -8.67 0.17 -7.63
CA PRO A 13 -7.83 -0.94 -7.20
C PRO A 13 -6.40 -0.46 -7.01
N ALA A 14 -5.77 -0.87 -5.91
CA ALA A 14 -4.39 -0.52 -5.61
C ALA A 14 -3.62 -1.75 -5.17
N SER A 15 -2.31 -1.76 -5.40
CA SER A 15 -1.43 -2.85 -4.96
C SER A 15 -0.25 -2.27 -4.19
N LEU A 16 0.15 -2.98 -3.14
CA LEU A 16 1.31 -2.67 -2.33
C LEU A 16 2.51 -3.47 -2.83
N PHE A 17 3.66 -2.82 -2.92
CA PHE A 17 4.94 -3.39 -3.32
C PHE A 17 5.98 -3.12 -2.24
N ASP A 18 6.92 -4.04 -2.05
CA ASP A 18 8.08 -3.81 -1.20
C ASP A 18 9.16 -2.99 -1.92
N ILE A 19 10.27 -2.73 -1.23
CA ILE A 19 11.39 -1.95 -1.77
C ILE A 19 12.07 -2.59 -2.99
N THR A 20 11.88 -3.89 -3.20
CA THR A 20 12.42 -4.60 -4.37
C THR A 20 11.49 -4.51 -5.59
N GLY A 21 10.28 -3.96 -5.41
CA GLY A 21 9.25 -3.94 -6.45
C GLY A 21 8.43 -5.23 -6.53
N ARG A 22 8.56 -6.14 -5.56
CA ARG A 22 7.71 -7.33 -5.48
C ARG A 22 6.32 -6.94 -4.97
N LYS A 23 5.28 -7.40 -5.66
CA LYS A 23 3.90 -7.24 -5.21
C LYS A 23 3.67 -8.04 -3.93
N VAL A 24 3.22 -7.36 -2.89
CA VAL A 24 2.97 -7.92 -1.56
C VAL A 24 1.49 -8.26 -1.38
N ILE A 25 0.60 -7.31 -1.67
CA ILE A 25 -0.85 -7.48 -1.49
C ILE A 25 -1.65 -6.54 -2.39
N ASP A 26 -2.86 -6.94 -2.74
CA ASP A 26 -3.87 -6.03 -3.30
C ASP A 26 -4.63 -5.33 -2.18
N LEU A 27 -4.61 -4.01 -2.23
CA LEU A 27 -5.27 -3.15 -1.27
C LEU A 27 -6.74 -2.98 -1.64
N ARG A 28 -7.58 -3.03 -0.60
CA ARG A 28 -9.00 -2.72 -0.67
C ARG A 28 -9.22 -1.29 -0.17
N PRO A 29 -10.25 -0.58 -0.67
CA PRO A 29 -10.66 0.67 -0.07
C PRO A 29 -10.93 0.50 1.44
N GLY A 30 -10.43 1.43 2.25
CA GLY A 30 -10.58 1.38 3.71
C GLY A 30 -9.46 0.60 4.42
N ALA A 31 -9.82 -0.13 5.47
CA ALA A 31 -8.86 -0.79 6.34
C ALA A 31 -8.27 -2.05 5.68
N ASN A 32 -6.94 -2.09 5.61
CA ASN A 32 -6.19 -3.28 5.17
C ASN A 32 -5.37 -3.83 6.34
N ASP A 33 -5.38 -5.16 6.50
CA ASP A 33 -4.55 -5.82 7.50
C ASP A 33 -3.10 -5.88 7.03
N VAL A 34 -2.22 -5.14 7.72
CA VAL A 34 -0.79 -5.04 7.43
C VAL A 34 0.09 -5.60 8.54
N ARG A 35 -0.49 -6.38 9.47
CA ARG A 35 0.23 -6.89 10.65
C ARG A 35 1.41 -7.80 10.32
N GLN A 36 1.32 -8.52 9.20
CA GLN A 36 2.39 -9.42 8.76
C GLN A 36 3.52 -8.69 8.01
N LEU A 37 3.39 -7.39 7.75
CA LEU A 37 4.43 -6.63 7.08
C LEU A 37 5.55 -6.27 8.05
N THR A 38 6.78 -6.45 7.58
CA THR A 38 7.96 -5.97 8.28
C THR A 38 7.99 -4.45 8.26
N PRO A 39 8.49 -3.78 9.31
CA PRO A 39 8.76 -2.35 9.23
C PRO A 39 9.71 -2.04 8.07
N GLY A 40 9.44 -0.96 7.34
CA GLY A 40 10.21 -0.61 6.15
C GLY A 40 9.48 0.34 5.20
N VAL A 41 10.08 0.52 4.02
CA VAL A 41 9.51 1.33 2.93
C VAL A 41 8.76 0.42 1.97
N TYR A 42 7.56 0.85 1.61
CA TYR A 42 6.69 0.21 0.65
C TYR A 42 6.16 1.24 -0.36
N PHE A 43 5.65 0.75 -1.47
CA PHE A 43 5.07 1.55 -2.53
C PHE A 43 3.65 1.10 -2.81
N VAL A 44 2.71 2.05 -2.87
CA VAL A 44 1.35 1.79 -3.33
C VAL A 44 1.21 2.29 -4.74
N ARG A 45 0.73 1.45 -5.66
CA ARG A 45 0.37 1.82 -7.03
C ARG A 45 -1.13 1.75 -7.21
N GLN A 46 -1.74 2.79 -7.80
CA GLN A 46 -3.16 2.79 -8.20
C GLN A 46 -3.34 2.30 -9.64
N GLY A 47 -4.22 1.33 -9.84
CA GLY A 47 -4.67 0.89 -11.16
C GLY A 47 -3.57 0.36 -12.09
N SER A 48 -3.90 0.25 -13.37
CA SER A 48 -2.94 -0.09 -14.44
C SER A 48 -1.97 1.05 -14.72
N ASP A 49 -2.33 2.29 -14.37
CA ASP A 49 -1.51 3.46 -14.61
C ASP A 49 -0.36 3.54 -13.60
N ALA A 50 0.84 3.18 -14.05
CA ALA A 50 2.07 3.28 -13.27
C ALA A 50 2.39 4.70 -12.77
N ASN A 51 1.67 5.71 -13.25
CA ASN A 51 1.97 7.11 -13.00
C ASN A 51 1.53 7.60 -11.61
N ARG A 52 0.77 6.79 -10.85
CA ARG A 52 0.35 7.11 -9.49
C ARG A 52 0.93 6.12 -8.49
N VAL A 53 2.12 6.46 -7.99
CA VAL A 53 2.82 5.72 -6.94
C VAL A 53 2.99 6.60 -5.70
N ALA A 54 2.65 6.05 -4.53
CA ALA A 54 2.91 6.67 -3.24
C ALA A 54 3.91 5.84 -2.44
N LYS A 55 4.91 6.51 -1.86
CA LYS A 55 5.85 5.89 -0.91
C LYS A 55 5.22 5.92 0.48
N ILE A 56 5.23 4.78 1.16
CA ILE A 56 4.72 4.64 2.52
C ILE A 56 5.80 4.03 3.39
N MET A 57 5.95 4.55 4.61
CA MET A 57 6.78 3.94 5.64
C MET A 57 5.87 3.18 6.61
N ILE A 58 6.10 1.88 6.76
CA ILE A 58 5.48 1.07 7.80
C ILE A 58 6.46 1.02 8.97
N THR A 59 6.03 1.52 10.13
CA THR A 59 6.77 1.42 11.40
C THR A 59 5.94 0.62 12.41
N ARG A 60 6.49 0.23 13.57
CA ARG A 60 5.65 -0.34 14.64
C ARG A 60 4.92 0.75 15.43
#